data_AF-A0A6A6ZQF2-F1
#
_entry.id   AF-A0A6A6ZQF2-F1
#
_cell.length_a   1.000
_cell.length_b   1.000
_cell.length_c   1.000
_cell.angle_alpha   90.00
_cell.angle_beta   90.00
_cell.angle_gamma   90.00
#
_symmetry.space_group_name_H-M   'P 1'
#
loop_
_entity.id
_entity.type
_entity.pdbx_description
1 polymer ?
#
loop_
_entity_poly.entity_id
_entity_poly.type
_entity_poly.pdbx_seq_one_letter_code
_entity_poly.pdbx_strand_id
1 'polypeptide(L)'
;MSLAGAYNTAKRALTTAPPNDAYLQWDAPGVETPKADEKEKAKQIGETMNKMQQHNFDQHRHAFRATHVKTQGIVKGKLTVQTHLPDHLRQGLFKTPGKGYDVAARYANEPVFLQADQEPGPRGLGLRIFGVEGDRLEGADTNATTQDFFFNNAPMIELTDIDTCLEIMQLREKYFDSPMKLAAATKLRTDAIKQSAPGKFGNYYGHIALFPVLDDMANRNDNVKNGDSREALRDWLVEYFADQGARYEFKIQLGTSPEHHPTEDGSVVWDEATAPYQTIATVYFPPQDALSAERRTFWEDRMKLSPWDALSEHQPLGSINRLRRIVYDMSRKKREAVNATPTKAVNNLIVFRNAHLTSCASRLRFNYNIRYIARYSPVMLFKTFTVLSVSLITSAQAIGRAIVTNQCDEPIYLWSVGGSISAQNTITKDTSYSEIFHRDPASGGIALKISPVENGIFKPNVSQTVFGYNLDANQVWYDMSDIFGDGFVGRTVKITPTDSSCESITWGAGKPPGGSQVKSCGADGDLELTFCTGHCLPSWYPCGNNAPGETRTCCTHCIGSHHCVAAP
;
A
#
# COMPACT_ATOMS: atom_id res chain seq x y z
N MET A 1 -21.24 -11.26 10.88
CA MET A 1 -19.76 -11.12 10.79
C MET A 1 -19.48 -9.89 9.95
N SER A 2 -18.53 -9.01 10.30
CA SER A 2 -18.26 -7.83 9.44
C SER A 2 -17.66 -8.26 8.11
N LEU A 3 -17.86 -7.46 7.04
CA LEU A 3 -17.24 -7.67 5.71
C LEU A 3 -15.72 -7.89 5.79
N ALA A 4 -15.03 -7.20 6.70
CA ALA A 4 -13.60 -7.41 6.96
C ALA A 4 -13.28 -8.74 7.68
N GLY A 5 -14.21 -9.24 8.50
CA GLY A 5 -14.08 -10.54 9.18
C GLY A 5 -14.17 -11.71 8.21
N ALA A 6 -15.13 -11.69 7.28
CA ALA A 6 -15.28 -12.74 6.27
C ALA A 6 -14.14 -12.73 5.24
N TYR A 7 -13.69 -11.54 4.82
CA TYR A 7 -12.52 -11.33 3.95
C TYR A 7 -11.23 -11.95 4.53
N ASN A 8 -10.95 -11.67 5.80
CA ASN A 8 -9.76 -12.20 6.47
C ASN A 8 -9.84 -13.72 6.67
N THR A 9 -11.04 -14.28 6.88
CA THR A 9 -11.24 -15.74 6.99
C THR A 9 -11.00 -16.47 5.66
N ALA A 10 -11.47 -15.92 4.54
CA ALA A 10 -11.25 -16.50 3.21
C ALA A 10 -9.78 -16.49 2.80
N LYS A 11 -9.07 -15.39 3.08
CA LYS A 11 -7.63 -15.28 2.83
C LYS A 11 -6.82 -16.26 3.69
N ARG A 12 -7.15 -16.39 4.99
CA ARG A 12 -6.49 -17.28 5.99
C ARG A 12 -6.36 -18.74 5.57
N ALA A 13 -7.24 -19.24 4.72
CA ALA A 13 -7.23 -20.65 4.34
C ALA A 13 -6.54 -20.92 2.99
N LEU A 14 -6.09 -19.88 2.30
CA LEU A 14 -5.37 -19.98 1.02
C LEU A 14 -3.85 -19.96 1.18
N THR A 15 -3.36 -19.86 2.41
CA THR A 15 -1.98 -19.53 2.76
C THR A 15 -1.25 -20.67 3.48
N THR A 16 0.06 -20.80 3.26
CA THR A 16 0.93 -21.81 3.88
C THR A 16 1.53 -21.36 5.21
N ALA A 17 1.36 -20.09 5.61
CA ALA A 17 1.94 -19.63 6.88
C ALA A 17 1.05 -20.00 8.08
N PRO A 18 1.65 -20.17 9.27
CA PRO A 18 0.95 -20.65 10.47
C PRO A 18 -0.11 -19.65 10.98
N PRO A 19 -1.02 -20.11 11.88
CA PRO A 19 -2.12 -19.31 12.41
C PRO A 19 -1.69 -17.92 12.90
N ASN A 20 -2.59 -16.94 12.76
CA ASN A 20 -2.33 -15.52 13.01
C ASN A 20 -2.08 -15.16 14.49
N ASP A 21 -2.00 -16.13 15.39
CA ASP A 21 -1.64 -16.00 16.82
C ASP A 21 -0.32 -16.73 17.15
N ALA A 22 0.27 -17.46 16.19
CA ALA A 22 1.60 -18.05 16.26
C ALA A 22 2.68 -17.03 15.87
N TYR A 23 2.64 -15.84 16.47
CA TYR A 23 3.63 -14.79 16.21
C TYR A 23 5.03 -15.26 16.56
N LEU A 24 5.96 -15.05 15.65
CA LEU A 24 7.34 -15.47 15.82
C LEU A 24 8.14 -14.39 16.56
N GLN A 25 9.01 -14.82 17.47
CA GLN A 25 9.88 -13.91 18.22
C GLN A 25 10.84 -13.16 17.28
N TRP A 26 11.20 -11.94 17.63
CA TRP A 26 12.08 -11.10 16.81
C TRP A 26 13.48 -11.69 16.60
N ASP A 27 13.94 -12.55 17.51
CA ASP A 27 15.25 -13.21 17.50
C ASP A 27 15.20 -14.67 17.05
N ALA A 28 14.06 -15.12 16.52
CA ALA A 28 13.94 -16.46 15.99
C ALA A 28 14.86 -16.67 14.77
N PRO A 29 15.37 -17.91 14.56
CA PRO A 29 16.20 -18.22 13.40
C PRO A 29 15.56 -17.80 12.07
N GLY A 30 16.33 -17.13 11.23
CA GLY A 30 15.88 -16.65 9.91
C GLY A 30 15.22 -15.27 9.92
N VAL A 31 14.84 -14.72 11.08
CA VAL A 31 14.26 -13.36 11.16
C VAL A 31 15.29 -12.30 10.80
N GLU A 32 16.54 -12.43 11.23
CA GLU A 32 17.66 -11.57 10.84
C GLU A 32 18.75 -12.44 10.21
N THR A 33 19.26 -12.04 9.05
CA THR A 33 20.39 -12.71 8.39
C THR A 33 21.38 -11.68 7.83
N PRO A 34 22.13 -10.96 8.70
CA PRO A 34 23.00 -9.88 8.24
C PRO A 34 24.13 -10.39 7.34
N LYS A 35 24.34 -9.73 6.19
CA LYS A 35 25.48 -10.00 5.30
C LYS A 35 26.76 -9.33 5.83
N ALA A 36 27.92 -9.95 5.62
CA ALA A 36 29.20 -9.46 6.16
C ALA A 36 29.64 -8.10 5.60
N ASP A 37 29.19 -7.75 4.39
CA ASP A 37 29.57 -6.55 3.65
C ASP A 37 28.57 -5.39 3.77
N GLU A 38 27.51 -5.53 4.57
CA GLU A 38 26.45 -4.51 4.69
C GLU A 38 26.98 -3.16 5.14
N LYS A 39 27.93 -3.14 6.09
CA LYS A 39 28.50 -1.90 6.63
C LYS A 39 29.27 -1.12 5.57
N GLU A 40 29.98 -1.83 4.69
CA GLU A 40 30.74 -1.23 3.60
C GLU A 40 29.78 -0.69 2.52
N LYS A 41 28.79 -1.49 2.11
CA LYS A 41 27.74 -1.05 1.18
C LYS A 41 26.96 0.16 1.72
N ALA A 42 26.62 0.16 3.01
CA ALA A 42 25.94 1.28 3.64
C ALA A 42 26.74 2.58 3.62
N LYS A 43 28.07 2.47 3.79
CA LYS A 43 28.97 3.62 3.65
C LYS A 43 29.00 4.13 2.21
N GLN A 44 29.09 3.24 1.21
CA GLN A 44 29.06 3.61 -0.21
C GLN A 44 27.74 4.28 -0.61
N ILE A 45 26.61 3.78 -0.10
CA ILE A 45 25.30 4.43 -0.27
C ILE A 45 25.32 5.82 0.37
N GLY A 46 25.80 5.95 1.60
CA GLY A 46 25.87 7.24 2.29
C GLY A 46 26.78 8.26 1.58
N GLU A 47 27.89 7.82 0.99
CA GLU A 47 28.77 8.65 0.17
C GLU A 47 28.07 9.11 -1.11
N THR A 48 27.34 8.22 -1.78
CA THR A 48 26.51 8.53 -2.96
C THR A 48 25.42 9.55 -2.62
N MET A 49 24.72 9.36 -1.50
CA MET A 49 23.75 10.32 -0.97
C MET A 49 24.37 11.69 -0.70
N ASN A 50 25.57 11.73 -0.09
CA ASN A 50 26.26 12.99 0.18
C ASN A 50 26.66 13.74 -1.09
N LYS A 51 26.98 13.04 -2.19
CA LYS A 51 27.23 13.66 -3.51
C LYS A 51 25.95 14.32 -4.05
N MET A 52 24.82 13.62 -4.01
CA MET A 52 23.53 14.19 -4.44
C MET A 52 23.10 15.39 -3.58
N GLN A 53 23.38 15.36 -2.27
CA GLN A 53 23.14 16.52 -1.39
C GLN A 53 24.06 17.70 -1.72
N GLN A 54 25.33 17.45 -2.07
CA GLN A 54 26.24 18.48 -2.53
C GLN A 54 25.73 19.10 -3.84
N HIS A 55 25.28 18.29 -4.79
CA HIS A 55 24.73 18.77 -6.05
C HIS A 55 23.52 19.67 -5.85
N ASN A 56 22.58 19.28 -4.98
CA ASN A 56 21.46 20.14 -4.59
C ASN A 56 21.94 21.47 -3.99
N PHE A 57 22.98 21.46 -3.15
CA PHE A 57 23.53 22.69 -2.59
C PHE A 57 24.16 23.59 -3.66
N ASP A 58 24.88 23.00 -4.61
CA ASP A 58 25.51 23.74 -5.70
C ASP A 58 24.44 24.39 -6.62
N GLN A 59 23.30 23.72 -6.83
CA GLN A 59 22.17 24.22 -7.61
C GLN A 59 21.30 25.25 -6.85
N HIS A 60 21.07 25.05 -5.56
CA HIS A 60 20.03 25.77 -4.81
C HIS A 60 20.55 26.60 -3.65
N ARG A 61 21.86 26.59 -3.40
CA ARG A 61 22.50 27.17 -2.20
C ARG A 61 21.96 26.61 -0.88
N HIS A 62 21.39 25.40 -0.95
CA HIS A 62 20.79 24.72 0.18
C HIS A 62 20.88 23.20 0.03
N ALA A 63 21.43 22.53 1.03
CA ALA A 63 21.49 21.07 1.09
C ALA A 63 20.21 20.52 1.72
N PHE A 64 19.40 19.85 0.92
CA PHE A 64 18.22 19.14 1.40
C PHE A 64 18.58 17.75 1.95
N ARG A 65 17.56 17.02 2.42
CA ARG A 65 17.68 15.59 2.74
C ARG A 65 18.09 14.80 1.48
N ALA A 66 18.83 13.71 1.66
CA ALA A 66 19.35 12.92 0.53
C ALA A 66 18.25 12.38 -0.40
N THR A 67 17.16 11.94 0.20
CA THR A 67 15.87 11.73 -0.45
C THR A 67 14.83 12.57 0.29
N HIS A 68 13.61 12.56 -0.21
CA HIS A 68 12.48 13.28 0.34
C HIS A 68 12.66 14.80 0.37
N VAL A 69 13.24 15.37 -0.70
CA VAL A 69 13.73 16.75 -0.74
C VAL A 69 12.63 17.78 -0.48
N LYS A 70 11.50 17.71 -1.20
CA LYS A 70 10.43 18.72 -1.13
C LYS A 70 9.45 18.44 0.02
N THR A 71 9.35 19.38 0.96
CA THR A 71 8.30 19.38 1.99
C THR A 71 6.97 19.89 1.43
N GLN A 72 5.88 19.16 1.69
CA GLN A 72 4.52 19.54 1.29
C GLN A 72 3.68 20.03 2.47
N GLY A 73 3.92 19.47 3.67
CA GLY A 73 3.17 19.84 4.87
C GLY A 73 3.86 19.34 6.13
N ILE A 74 3.71 20.09 7.22
CA ILE A 74 4.17 19.73 8.56
C ILE A 74 3.02 19.96 9.53
N VAL A 75 2.46 18.88 10.06
CA VAL A 75 1.27 18.90 10.90
C VAL A 75 1.56 18.41 12.31
N LYS A 76 0.81 18.91 13.27
CA LYS A 76 0.86 18.51 14.68
C LYS A 76 -0.43 17.80 15.06
N GLY A 77 -0.37 16.83 15.94
CA GLY A 77 -1.55 16.05 16.30
C GLY A 77 -1.36 15.25 17.57
N LYS A 78 -2.23 14.25 17.73
CA LYS A 78 -2.13 13.25 18.80
C LYS A 78 -2.18 11.83 18.25
N LEU A 79 -1.35 10.95 18.80
CA LEU A 79 -1.50 9.51 18.70
C LEU A 79 -2.16 9.00 19.98
N THR A 80 -3.18 8.16 19.88
CA THR A 80 -3.84 7.53 21.04
C THR A 80 -3.79 6.03 20.87
N VAL A 81 -3.18 5.33 21.84
CA VAL A 81 -3.15 3.86 21.90
C VAL A 81 -4.58 3.35 22.07
N GLN A 82 -4.94 2.26 21.38
CA GLN A 82 -6.29 1.69 21.50
C GLN A 82 -6.63 1.37 22.95
N THR A 83 -7.85 1.68 23.38
CA THR A 83 -8.33 1.45 24.75
C THR A 83 -8.54 -0.04 25.05
N HIS A 84 -8.88 -0.81 24.02
CA HIS A 84 -9.12 -2.26 24.09
C HIS A 84 -8.05 -3.00 23.30
N LEU A 85 -6.78 -2.74 23.60
CA LEU A 85 -5.65 -3.37 22.92
C LEU A 85 -5.42 -4.79 23.48
N PRO A 86 -5.33 -5.84 22.65
CA PRO A 86 -4.96 -7.20 23.09
C PRO A 86 -3.58 -7.25 23.76
N ASP A 87 -3.37 -8.19 24.69
CA ASP A 87 -2.16 -8.26 25.51
C ASP A 87 -0.87 -8.41 24.69
N HIS A 88 -0.89 -9.22 23.62
CA HIS A 88 0.25 -9.39 22.72
C HIS A 88 0.62 -8.12 21.95
N LEU A 89 -0.26 -7.11 21.91
CA LEU A 89 0.03 -5.81 21.28
C LEU A 89 0.45 -4.72 22.27
N ARG A 90 0.37 -4.99 23.59
CA ARG A 90 0.73 -4.03 24.65
C ARG A 90 2.25 -4.01 24.89
N GLN A 91 3.02 -3.58 23.89
CA GLN A 91 4.49 -3.62 23.90
C GLN A 91 5.13 -2.27 23.59
N GLY A 92 6.30 -1.99 24.18
CA GLY A 92 7.02 -0.73 24.05
C GLY A 92 6.13 0.51 24.22
N LEU A 93 6.19 1.42 23.24
CA LEU A 93 5.33 2.62 23.14
C LEU A 93 3.82 2.35 23.37
N PHE A 94 3.33 1.17 23.00
CA PHE A 94 1.89 0.81 23.01
C PHE A 94 1.48 0.06 24.28
N LYS A 95 2.36 -0.08 25.27
CA LYS A 95 2.14 -0.85 26.51
C LYS A 95 0.94 -0.38 27.35
N THR A 96 0.56 0.89 27.25
CA THR A 96 -0.54 1.46 28.05
C THR A 96 -1.74 1.80 27.17
N PRO A 97 -2.83 0.98 27.20
CA PRO A 97 -4.07 1.28 26.49
C PRO A 97 -4.62 2.67 26.82
N GLY A 98 -5.14 3.37 25.81
CA GLY A 98 -5.67 4.73 25.97
C GLY A 98 -4.63 5.84 26.17
N LYS A 99 -3.34 5.51 26.27
CA LYS A 99 -2.29 6.53 26.42
C LYS A 99 -2.22 7.42 25.17
N GLY A 100 -2.24 8.73 25.41
CA GLY A 100 -2.12 9.76 24.37
C GLY A 100 -0.71 10.31 24.31
N TYR A 101 -0.21 10.53 23.09
CA TYR A 101 1.06 11.15 22.79
C TYR A 101 0.87 12.33 21.85
N ASP A 102 1.60 13.41 22.12
CA ASP A 102 1.76 14.49 21.17
C ASP A 102 2.61 14.00 19.97
N VAL A 103 2.24 14.39 18.75
CA VAL A 103 2.97 14.00 17.53
C VAL A 103 3.18 15.17 16.57
N ALA A 104 4.21 15.07 15.73
CA ALA A 104 4.39 15.91 14.55
C ALA A 104 4.74 15.05 13.33
N ALA A 105 4.17 15.36 12.17
CA ALA A 105 4.42 14.63 10.93
C ALA A 105 4.81 15.58 9.79
N ARG A 106 5.69 15.11 8.90
CA ARG A 106 6.06 15.78 7.64
C ARG A 106 5.61 14.94 6.45
N TYR A 107 4.81 15.54 5.58
CA TYR A 107 4.52 15.06 4.23
C TYR A 107 5.58 15.58 3.25
N ALA A 108 6.08 14.72 2.37
CA ALA A 108 7.10 15.09 1.40
C ALA A 108 7.02 14.25 0.11
N ASN A 109 7.49 14.81 -1.00
CA ASN A 109 7.84 14.01 -2.18
C ASN A 109 9.10 13.23 -1.89
N GLU A 110 9.26 12.02 -2.43
CA GLU A 110 10.44 11.16 -2.21
C GLU A 110 11.75 11.49 -2.98
N PRO A 111 11.78 12.14 -4.15
CA PRO A 111 12.98 12.14 -5.02
C PRO A 111 14.20 12.82 -4.38
N VAL A 112 15.36 12.61 -5.02
CA VAL A 112 16.68 13.14 -4.63
C VAL A 112 16.89 14.61 -5.01
N PHE A 113 15.93 15.25 -5.68
CA PHE A 113 15.97 16.66 -6.11
C PHE A 113 14.61 17.34 -5.93
N LEU A 114 14.58 18.68 -6.06
CA LEU A 114 13.35 19.46 -6.02
C LEU A 114 12.48 19.15 -7.26
N GLN A 115 11.47 18.31 -7.05
CA GLN A 115 10.54 17.89 -8.11
C GLN A 115 9.21 18.65 -8.01
N ALA A 116 8.64 19.00 -9.17
CA ALA A 116 7.28 19.55 -9.26
C ALA A 116 6.24 18.49 -8.84
N ASP A 117 5.12 18.92 -8.28
CA ASP A 117 4.04 18.02 -7.84
C ASP A 117 3.27 17.38 -9.00
N GLN A 118 3.43 17.92 -10.22
CA GLN A 118 2.92 17.37 -11.47
C GLN A 118 3.59 16.05 -11.85
N GLU A 119 4.81 15.81 -11.35
CA GLU A 119 5.53 14.59 -11.66
C GLU A 119 5.03 13.44 -10.77
N PRO A 120 4.67 12.29 -11.36
CA PRO A 120 4.28 11.13 -10.60
C PRO A 120 5.47 10.62 -9.79
N GLY A 121 5.22 10.25 -8.55
CA GLY A 121 6.25 9.63 -7.72
C GLY A 121 5.78 9.31 -6.31
N PRO A 122 6.59 8.58 -5.55
CA PRO A 122 6.28 8.26 -4.16
C PRO A 122 6.20 9.50 -3.27
N ARG A 123 5.44 9.38 -2.19
CA ARG A 123 5.31 10.37 -1.12
C ARG A 123 5.62 9.70 0.21
N GLY A 124 6.38 10.40 1.04
CA GLY A 124 6.76 9.95 2.37
C GLY A 124 6.06 10.72 3.47
N LEU A 125 5.85 10.05 4.60
CA LEU A 125 5.41 10.64 5.86
C LEU A 125 6.42 10.28 6.96
N GLY A 126 7.13 11.28 7.47
CA GLY A 126 7.97 11.12 8.66
C GLY A 126 7.21 11.58 9.89
N LEU A 127 6.97 10.68 10.85
CA LEU A 127 6.22 10.91 12.08
C LEU A 127 7.16 10.87 13.29
N ARG A 128 7.13 11.91 14.12
CA ARG A 128 7.74 11.91 15.45
C ARG A 128 6.66 11.86 16.51
N ILE A 129 6.86 10.98 17.49
CA ILE A 129 6.06 10.85 18.69
C ILE A 129 6.88 11.37 19.87
N PHE A 130 6.27 12.21 20.71
CA PHE A 130 6.93 12.85 21.86
C PHE A 130 6.45 12.24 23.19
N GLY A 131 7.25 12.40 24.25
CA GLY A 131 6.94 11.86 25.59
C GLY A 131 7.07 10.34 25.67
N VAL A 132 7.96 9.76 24.87
CA VAL A 132 8.22 8.33 24.83
C VAL A 132 9.29 7.98 25.86
N GLU A 133 8.91 7.18 26.84
CA GLU A 133 9.77 6.72 27.94
C GLU A 133 10.12 5.24 27.75
N GLY A 134 11.29 4.84 28.23
CA GLY A 134 11.77 3.45 28.18
C GLY A 134 13.21 3.34 27.71
N ASP A 135 13.72 2.11 27.68
CA ASP A 135 15.09 1.82 27.27
C ASP A 135 15.31 2.18 25.80
N ARG A 136 16.40 2.91 25.54
CA ARG A 136 16.75 3.39 24.20
C ARG A 136 17.63 2.36 23.48
N LEU A 137 17.59 2.37 22.15
CA LEU A 137 18.53 1.59 21.34
C LEU A 137 19.99 1.95 21.64
N GLU A 138 20.88 0.98 21.48
CA GLU A 138 22.32 1.21 21.63
C GLU A 138 22.81 2.31 20.66
N GLY A 139 23.46 3.33 21.21
CA GLY A 139 23.96 4.48 20.46
C GLY A 139 22.92 5.55 20.13
N ALA A 140 21.66 5.37 20.54
CA ALA A 140 20.67 6.45 20.57
C ALA A 140 20.96 7.40 21.75
N ASP A 141 20.43 8.63 21.68
CA ASP A 141 20.48 9.57 22.79
C ASP A 141 19.63 9.06 23.95
N THR A 142 20.27 8.75 25.09
CA THR A 142 19.60 8.20 26.28
C THR A 142 18.64 9.19 26.93
N ASN A 143 18.77 10.48 26.65
CA ASN A 143 17.86 11.52 27.12
C ASN A 143 16.73 11.82 26.12
N ALA A 144 16.71 11.16 24.96
CA ALA A 144 15.65 11.36 23.98
C ALA A 144 14.32 10.78 24.48
N THR A 145 13.29 11.61 24.44
CA THR A 145 11.92 11.22 24.81
C THR A 145 11.02 11.09 23.58
N THR A 146 11.57 10.58 22.48
CA THR A 146 10.90 10.53 21.17
C THR A 146 10.95 9.14 20.54
N GLN A 147 10.05 8.88 19.59
CA GLN A 147 10.07 7.71 18.72
C GLN A 147 9.70 8.18 17.31
N ASP A 148 10.54 7.86 16.32
CA ASP A 148 10.30 8.25 14.93
C ASP A 148 9.85 7.05 14.08
N PHE A 149 8.83 7.24 13.26
CA PHE A 149 8.34 6.29 12.27
C PHE A 149 8.31 6.94 10.89
N PHE A 150 8.47 6.13 9.84
CA PHE A 150 8.55 6.60 8.46
C PHE A 150 7.70 5.71 7.58
N PHE A 151 6.90 6.33 6.73
CA PHE A 151 5.95 5.65 5.86
C PHE A 151 6.11 6.17 4.44
N ASN A 152 5.81 5.31 3.46
CA ASN A 152 5.69 5.69 2.05
C ASN A 152 4.33 5.23 1.53
N ASN A 153 3.76 5.97 0.58
CA ASN A 153 2.47 5.65 -0.02
C ASN A 153 2.57 4.77 -1.29
N ALA A 154 3.79 4.40 -1.71
CA ALA A 154 4.06 3.66 -2.93
C ALA A 154 5.23 2.67 -2.72
N PRO A 155 5.34 1.62 -3.56
CA PRO A 155 6.56 0.80 -3.63
C PRO A 155 7.82 1.67 -3.74
N MET A 156 8.85 1.30 -3.01
CA MET A 156 10.16 1.94 -3.04
C MET A 156 11.20 0.88 -3.35
N ILE A 157 11.69 0.80 -4.60
CA ILE A 157 12.59 -0.27 -5.06
C ILE A 157 13.86 -0.36 -4.19
N GLU A 158 14.37 0.79 -3.73
CA GLU A 158 15.54 0.85 -2.85
C GLU A 158 15.33 0.27 -1.44
N LEU A 159 14.14 -0.24 -1.11
CA LEU A 159 13.88 -0.92 0.16
C LEU A 159 13.93 -2.47 0.01
N THR A 160 14.34 -3.03 -1.14
CA THR A 160 14.32 -4.49 -1.37
C THR A 160 15.34 -5.11 -0.44
N ASP A 161 16.61 -4.77 -0.67
CA ASP A 161 17.73 -5.14 0.14
C ASP A 161 18.85 -4.13 -0.09
N ILE A 162 19.93 -4.24 0.68
CA ILE A 162 21.04 -3.30 0.59
C ILE A 162 21.74 -3.30 -0.79
N ASP A 163 21.69 -4.41 -1.52
CA ASP A 163 22.36 -4.57 -2.82
C ASP A 163 21.60 -3.78 -3.88
N THR A 164 20.30 -4.00 -3.93
CA THR A 164 19.35 -3.25 -4.75
C THR A 164 19.41 -1.76 -4.40
N CYS A 165 19.46 -1.41 -3.11
CA CYS A 165 19.55 -0.02 -2.66
C CYS A 165 20.81 0.66 -3.21
N LEU A 166 21.97 -0.01 -3.16
CA LEU A 166 23.22 0.51 -3.70
C LEU A 166 23.13 0.76 -5.20
N GLU A 167 22.63 -0.21 -5.97
CA GLU A 167 22.43 -0.07 -7.42
C GLU A 167 21.52 1.10 -7.77
N ILE A 168 20.38 1.23 -7.07
CA ILE A 168 19.42 2.32 -7.30
C ILE A 168 20.03 3.68 -6.96
N MET A 169 20.78 3.78 -5.86
CA MET A 169 21.40 5.05 -5.46
C MET A 169 22.50 5.46 -6.45
N GLN A 170 23.26 4.51 -7.00
CA GLN A 170 24.22 4.77 -8.07
C GLN A 170 23.52 5.23 -9.36
N LEU A 171 22.38 4.64 -9.73
CA LEU A 171 21.59 5.10 -10.87
C LEU A 171 21.02 6.51 -10.65
N ARG A 172 20.52 6.80 -9.45
CA ARG A 172 20.00 8.12 -9.06
C ARG A 172 21.09 9.19 -9.13
N GLU A 173 22.31 8.90 -8.68
CA GLU A 173 23.44 9.81 -8.79
C GLU A 173 23.87 9.99 -10.26
N LYS A 174 24.05 8.91 -11.01
CA LYS A 174 24.46 8.93 -12.42
C LYS A 174 23.50 9.73 -13.31
N TYR A 175 22.20 9.61 -13.05
CA TYR A 175 21.14 10.25 -13.82
C TYR A 175 20.45 11.39 -13.08
N PHE A 176 21.13 12.01 -12.11
CA PHE A 176 20.56 13.08 -11.27
C PHE A 176 19.91 14.19 -12.11
N ASP A 177 20.62 14.71 -13.11
CA ASP A 177 20.13 15.77 -14.01
C ASP A 177 19.34 15.22 -15.22
N SER A 178 18.94 13.94 -15.21
CA SER A 178 18.25 13.30 -16.34
C SER A 178 17.13 12.36 -15.88
N PRO A 179 16.00 12.90 -15.38
CA PRO A 179 14.88 12.10 -14.89
C PRO A 179 14.35 11.07 -15.90
N MET A 180 14.36 11.39 -17.20
CA MET A 180 13.96 10.44 -18.25
C MET A 180 14.90 9.23 -18.35
N LYS A 181 16.21 9.45 -18.21
CA LYS A 181 17.21 8.35 -18.23
C LYS A 181 17.12 7.51 -16.96
N LEU A 182 16.89 8.16 -15.81
CA LEU A 182 16.62 7.46 -14.56
C LEU A 182 15.38 6.58 -14.69
N ALA A 183 14.26 7.14 -15.17
CA ALA A 183 13.02 6.41 -15.37
C ALA A 183 13.17 5.23 -16.36
N ALA A 184 13.92 5.41 -17.45
CA ALA A 184 14.22 4.34 -18.39
C ALA A 184 15.07 3.23 -17.73
N ALA A 185 16.10 3.59 -16.96
CA ALA A 185 16.95 2.62 -16.27
C ALA A 185 16.19 1.84 -15.18
N THR A 186 15.32 2.51 -14.41
CA THR A 186 14.53 1.85 -13.36
C THR A 186 13.42 0.98 -13.93
N LYS A 187 12.85 1.31 -15.10
CA LYS A 187 11.82 0.49 -15.77
C LYS A 187 12.33 -0.87 -16.27
N LEU A 188 13.63 -1.01 -16.48
CA LEU A 188 14.24 -2.28 -16.91
C LEU A 188 14.43 -3.27 -15.76
N ARG A 189 14.19 -2.85 -14.52
CA ARG A 189 14.35 -3.72 -13.36
C ARG A 189 13.08 -4.52 -13.10
N THR A 190 13.26 -5.75 -12.62
CA THR A 190 12.20 -6.72 -12.35
C THR A 190 11.78 -6.79 -10.88
N ASP A 191 12.46 -6.04 -10.01
CA ASP A 191 12.31 -6.03 -8.54
C ASP A 191 11.33 -4.95 -8.03
N ALA A 192 10.54 -4.35 -8.93
CA ALA A 192 9.62 -3.26 -8.62
C ALA A 192 8.26 -3.76 -8.07
N ILE A 193 8.26 -4.34 -6.87
CA ILE A 193 7.05 -4.75 -6.14
C ILE A 193 6.98 -3.98 -4.80
N LYS A 194 5.78 -3.77 -4.24
CA LYS A 194 5.51 -3.03 -2.98
C LYS A 194 6.39 -3.49 -1.84
N GLN A 195 6.85 -2.54 -1.00
CA GLN A 195 7.86 -2.85 0.01
C GLN A 195 7.57 -2.29 1.40
N SER A 196 7.91 -3.08 2.42
CA SER A 196 7.83 -2.71 3.83
C SER A 196 9.18 -2.95 4.51
N ALA A 197 9.49 -2.19 5.56
CA ALA A 197 10.72 -2.35 6.33
C ALA A 197 10.35 -2.78 7.76
N PRO A 198 10.36 -4.08 8.08
CA PRO A 198 9.94 -4.59 9.38
C PRO A 198 10.84 -4.12 10.52
N GLY A 199 10.33 -4.22 11.74
CA GLY A 199 11.05 -3.92 12.97
C GLY A 199 10.61 -4.86 14.08
N LYS A 200 11.39 -4.85 15.16
CA LYS A 200 11.03 -5.44 16.43
C LYS A 200 9.80 -4.69 16.98
N PHE A 201 8.93 -5.45 17.60
CA PHE A 201 7.74 -5.00 18.30
C PHE A 201 7.66 -5.76 19.63
N GLY A 202 8.42 -5.28 20.61
CA GLY A 202 8.67 -5.98 21.87
C GLY A 202 9.24 -7.37 21.63
N ASN A 203 8.46 -8.40 21.91
CA ASN A 203 8.82 -9.81 21.74
C ASN A 203 8.75 -10.28 20.28
N TYR A 204 7.94 -9.66 19.43
CA TYR A 204 7.72 -10.11 18.06
C TYR A 204 8.44 -9.23 17.06
N TYR A 205 8.41 -9.60 15.78
CA TYR A 205 8.70 -8.68 14.68
C TYR A 205 7.45 -8.45 13.83
N GLY A 206 7.44 -7.33 13.13
CA GLY A 206 6.33 -6.94 12.29
C GLY A 206 6.65 -5.68 11.51
N HIS A 207 5.75 -5.27 10.63
CA HIS A 207 5.83 -3.96 10.00
C HIS A 207 4.55 -3.17 10.23
N ILE A 208 4.72 -1.85 10.22
CA ILE A 208 3.72 -0.89 10.67
C ILE A 208 3.25 -0.07 9.48
N ALA A 209 1.94 0.17 9.40
CA ALA A 209 1.33 0.98 8.35
C ALA A 209 0.30 1.97 8.91
N LEU A 210 0.05 3.03 8.14
CA LEU A 210 -1.00 4.01 8.39
C LEU A 210 -2.12 3.86 7.37
N PHE A 211 -3.36 3.77 7.85
CA PHE A 211 -4.55 3.69 7.02
C PHE A 211 -5.43 4.93 7.23
N PRO A 212 -5.79 5.69 6.19
CA PRO A 212 -6.72 6.81 6.34
C PRO A 212 -8.11 6.29 6.72
N VAL A 213 -8.81 6.98 7.63
CA VAL A 213 -10.13 6.53 8.14
C VAL A 213 -11.25 7.56 8.09
N LEU A 214 -10.99 8.78 7.59
CA LEU A 214 -12.09 9.70 7.31
C LEU A 214 -12.65 9.38 5.92
N ASP A 215 -13.97 9.37 5.75
CA ASP A 215 -14.61 9.03 4.47
C ASP A 215 -14.11 9.91 3.33
N ASP A 216 -13.93 11.21 3.57
CA ASP A 216 -13.34 12.13 2.59
C ASP A 216 -11.93 11.68 2.20
N MET A 217 -11.07 11.33 3.16
CA MET A 217 -9.72 10.85 2.86
C MET A 217 -9.71 9.50 2.12
N ALA A 218 -10.61 8.59 2.48
CA ALA A 218 -10.65 7.23 1.93
C ALA A 218 -11.20 7.20 0.50
N ASN A 219 -12.10 8.14 0.16
CA ASN A 219 -12.78 8.18 -1.14
C ASN A 219 -12.21 9.25 -2.08
N ARG A 220 -11.29 10.11 -1.63
CA ARG A 220 -10.68 11.14 -2.47
C ARG A 220 -9.78 10.52 -3.54
N ASN A 221 -10.05 10.86 -4.80
CA ASN A 221 -9.35 10.34 -5.97
C ASN A 221 -8.86 11.46 -6.91
N ASP A 222 -8.72 12.68 -6.38
CA ASP A 222 -8.18 13.81 -7.12
C ASP A 222 -6.74 13.53 -7.56
N ASN A 223 -6.47 13.75 -8.84
CA ASN A 223 -5.16 13.59 -9.44
C ASN A 223 -4.71 14.94 -10.00
N VAL A 224 -3.41 15.24 -9.89
CA VAL A 224 -2.81 16.42 -10.50
C VAL A 224 -2.96 16.33 -12.01
N LYS A 225 -3.47 17.39 -12.63
CA LYS A 225 -3.77 17.48 -14.07
C LYS A 225 -2.74 18.34 -14.80
N ASN A 226 -2.67 18.15 -16.11
CA ASN A 226 -1.92 19.05 -16.99
C ASN A 226 -2.48 20.48 -16.89
N GLY A 227 -1.64 21.43 -16.46
CA GLY A 227 -2.03 22.82 -16.24
C GLY A 227 -2.18 23.20 -14.76
N ASP A 228 -2.23 22.23 -13.84
CA ASP A 228 -2.19 22.51 -12.41
C ASP A 228 -0.84 23.13 -12.02
N SER A 229 -0.81 23.81 -10.88
CA SER A 229 0.42 24.38 -10.31
C SER A 229 1.53 23.34 -10.15
N ARG A 230 2.79 23.77 -10.30
CA ARG A 230 3.98 22.94 -9.96
C ARG A 230 4.02 22.57 -8.47
N GLU A 231 3.19 23.24 -7.68
CA GLU A 231 3.02 23.05 -6.24
C GLU A 231 1.60 22.58 -5.87
N ALA A 232 0.84 22.02 -6.82
CA ALA A 232 -0.56 21.63 -6.62
C ALA A 232 -0.78 20.77 -5.37
N LEU A 233 0.00 19.71 -5.16
CA LEU A 233 -0.16 18.83 -4.00
C LEU A 233 0.18 19.54 -2.68
N ARG A 234 1.20 20.42 -2.68
CA ARG A 234 1.48 21.29 -1.52
C ARG A 234 0.27 22.18 -1.20
N ASP A 235 -0.27 22.83 -2.22
CA ASP A 235 -1.38 23.77 -2.06
C ASP A 235 -2.64 23.07 -1.57
N TRP A 236 -2.98 21.93 -2.16
CA TRP A 236 -4.11 21.11 -1.72
C TRP A 236 -3.95 20.63 -0.28
N LEU A 237 -2.73 20.30 0.15
CA LEU A 237 -2.48 19.88 1.53
C LEU A 237 -2.67 21.04 2.52
N VAL A 238 -2.21 22.24 2.16
CA VAL A 238 -2.40 23.46 2.97
C VAL A 238 -3.88 23.83 3.04
N GLU A 239 -4.59 23.84 1.90
CA GLU A 239 -6.02 24.11 1.81
C GLU A 239 -6.84 23.08 2.59
N TYR A 240 -6.50 21.79 2.45
CA TYR A 240 -7.15 20.72 3.18
C TYR A 240 -7.04 20.93 4.69
N PHE A 241 -5.81 21.10 5.21
CA PHE A 241 -5.61 21.24 6.65
C PHE A 241 -6.10 22.58 7.22
N ALA A 242 -6.36 23.61 6.40
CA ALA A 242 -6.91 24.87 6.88
C ALA A 242 -8.28 24.67 7.56
N ASP A 243 -9.13 23.82 6.97
CA ASP A 243 -10.51 23.60 7.43
C ASP A 243 -10.81 22.14 7.82
N GLN A 244 -10.01 21.17 7.37
CA GLN A 244 -10.20 19.74 7.62
C GLN A 244 -9.12 19.17 8.54
N GLY A 245 -9.46 18.06 9.20
CA GLY A 245 -8.50 17.23 9.93
C GLY A 245 -8.13 15.97 9.15
N ALA A 246 -7.07 15.30 9.57
CA ALA A 246 -6.71 13.98 9.06
C ALA A 246 -6.68 12.95 10.20
N ARG A 247 -7.23 11.75 9.96
CA ARG A 247 -7.19 10.64 10.91
C ARG A 247 -6.67 9.39 10.22
N TYR A 248 -5.74 8.72 10.90
CA TYR A 248 -5.16 7.46 10.47
C TYR A 248 -5.30 6.40 11.56
N GLU A 249 -5.62 5.17 11.18
CA GLU A 249 -5.35 4.00 11.99
C GLU A 249 -3.86 3.63 11.86
N PHE A 250 -3.22 3.46 13.01
CA PHE A 250 -1.86 2.99 13.13
C PHE A 250 -1.93 1.46 13.35
N LYS A 251 -1.52 0.69 12.35
CA LYS A 251 -1.68 -0.76 12.32
C LYS A 251 -0.34 -1.49 12.24
N ILE A 252 -0.33 -2.74 12.67
CA ILE A 252 0.81 -3.64 12.57
C ILE A 252 0.39 -4.97 11.94
N GLN A 253 1.22 -5.51 11.04
CA GLN A 253 1.23 -6.93 10.69
C GLN A 253 2.36 -7.59 11.49
N LEU A 254 2.06 -8.65 12.24
CA LEU A 254 3.06 -9.42 12.99
C LEU A 254 3.48 -10.65 12.19
N GLY A 255 4.78 -10.92 12.15
CA GLY A 255 5.34 -11.99 11.35
C GLY A 255 5.16 -13.37 12.01
N THR A 256 4.83 -14.36 11.19
CA THR A 256 4.64 -15.77 11.62
C THR A 256 5.59 -16.75 10.92
N SER A 257 6.34 -16.30 9.91
CA SER A 257 7.27 -17.11 9.12
C SER A 257 8.27 -16.21 8.40
N PRO A 258 9.60 -16.34 8.60
CA PRO A 258 10.58 -15.52 7.89
C PRO A 258 10.62 -15.77 6.38
N GLU A 259 10.15 -16.92 5.91
CA GLU A 259 10.04 -17.24 4.48
C GLU A 259 8.94 -16.42 3.80
N HIS A 260 7.81 -16.20 4.48
CA HIS A 260 6.67 -15.45 3.95
C HIS A 260 6.62 -13.99 4.40
N HIS A 261 7.30 -13.69 5.51
CA HIS A 261 7.35 -12.39 6.15
C HIS A 261 8.82 -11.98 6.37
N PRO A 262 9.65 -11.92 5.32
CA PRO A 262 11.08 -11.65 5.49
C PRO A 262 11.32 -10.23 5.99
N THR A 263 12.41 -10.06 6.76
CA THR A 263 12.95 -8.73 7.10
C THR A 263 14.07 -8.31 6.15
N GLU A 264 14.77 -9.27 5.56
CA GLU A 264 15.94 -9.04 4.70
C GLU A 264 15.57 -8.74 3.24
N ASP A 265 14.32 -9.03 2.85
CA ASP A 265 13.75 -8.71 1.54
C ASP A 265 12.46 -7.89 1.73
N GLY A 266 12.60 -6.57 1.60
CA GLY A 266 11.47 -5.65 1.68
C GLY A 266 10.51 -5.79 0.51
N SER A 267 10.84 -6.46 -0.61
CA SER A 267 9.97 -6.59 -1.78
C SER A 267 8.79 -7.54 -1.62
N VAL A 268 8.76 -8.30 -0.52
CA VAL A 268 7.70 -9.25 -0.23
C VAL A 268 6.52 -8.56 0.46
N VAL A 269 5.36 -8.63 -0.18
CA VAL A 269 4.09 -8.21 0.42
C VAL A 269 3.59 -9.31 1.35
N TRP A 270 3.47 -8.98 2.64
CA TRP A 270 2.99 -9.91 3.65
C TRP A 270 1.49 -10.15 3.47
N ASP A 271 1.09 -11.41 3.29
CA ASP A 271 -0.31 -11.75 3.12
C ASP A 271 -1.11 -11.44 4.40
N GLU A 272 -2.14 -10.60 4.28
CA GLU A 272 -3.06 -10.29 5.38
C GLU A 272 -3.79 -11.53 5.92
N ALA A 273 -3.84 -12.62 5.14
CA ALA A 273 -4.26 -13.93 5.61
C ALA A 273 -3.48 -14.40 6.84
N THR A 274 -2.15 -14.26 6.78
CA THR A 274 -1.20 -14.84 7.74
C THR A 274 -0.68 -13.84 8.73
N ALA A 275 -0.61 -12.59 8.30
CA ALA A 275 -0.20 -11.47 9.12
C ALA A 275 -1.27 -10.37 9.00
N PRO A 276 -2.48 -10.52 9.56
CA PRO A 276 -3.53 -9.52 9.43
C PRO A 276 -3.11 -8.19 10.07
N TYR A 277 -3.57 -7.08 9.50
CA TYR A 277 -3.40 -5.77 10.12
C TYR A 277 -4.20 -5.66 11.42
N GLN A 278 -3.50 -5.35 12.50
CA GLN A 278 -4.09 -5.13 13.82
C GLN A 278 -3.94 -3.65 14.19
N THR A 279 -5.05 -2.97 14.46
CA THR A 279 -5.03 -1.56 14.88
C THR A 279 -4.47 -1.45 16.30
N ILE A 280 -3.36 -0.73 16.46
CA ILE A 280 -2.69 -0.54 17.76
C ILE A 280 -2.87 0.88 18.31
N ALA A 281 -3.07 1.87 17.43
CA ALA A 281 -3.34 3.25 17.81
C ALA A 281 -4.12 3.98 16.72
N THR A 282 -4.54 5.21 17.03
CA THR A 282 -5.09 6.16 16.05
C THR A 282 -4.29 7.45 16.11
N VAL A 283 -3.92 7.99 14.95
CA VAL A 283 -3.31 9.31 14.82
C VAL A 283 -4.35 10.29 14.32
N TYR A 284 -4.47 11.44 14.98
CA TYR A 284 -5.36 12.52 14.58
C TYR A 284 -4.61 13.84 14.49
N PHE A 285 -4.71 14.49 13.34
CA PHE A 285 -4.23 15.83 13.06
C PHE A 285 -5.46 16.75 12.93
N PRO A 286 -5.67 17.73 13.83
CA PRO A 286 -6.76 18.69 13.69
C PRO A 286 -6.50 19.69 12.54
N PRO A 287 -7.53 20.43 12.10
CA PRO A 287 -7.36 21.60 11.25
C PRO A 287 -6.34 22.57 11.82
N GLN A 288 -5.40 23.02 10.98
CA GLN A 288 -4.28 23.89 11.33
C GLN A 288 -3.61 24.46 10.08
N ASP A 289 -2.85 25.55 10.25
CA ASP A 289 -1.83 25.91 9.27
C ASP A 289 -0.79 24.78 9.19
N ALA A 290 -0.71 24.11 8.03
CA ALA A 290 0.18 22.98 7.78
C ALA A 290 1.56 23.39 7.25
N LEU A 291 1.80 24.63 6.82
CA LEU A 291 3.05 24.99 6.14
C LEU A 291 3.48 26.45 6.29
N SER A 292 3.35 27.03 7.49
CA SER A 292 4.02 28.31 7.81
C SER A 292 5.52 28.26 7.45
N ALA A 293 6.06 29.38 6.95
CA ALA A 293 7.48 29.50 6.60
C ALA A 293 8.42 29.11 7.76
N GLU A 294 8.14 29.60 8.97
CA GLU A 294 8.92 29.28 10.18
C GLU A 294 8.99 27.77 10.43
N ARG A 295 7.84 27.09 10.45
CA ARG A 295 7.76 25.64 10.68
C ARG A 295 8.49 24.86 9.60
N ARG A 296 8.35 25.27 8.33
CA ARG A 296 9.02 24.64 7.20
C ARG A 296 10.53 24.75 7.33
N THR A 297 11.06 25.97 7.47
CA THR A 297 12.50 26.21 7.61
C THR A 297 13.06 25.51 8.85
N PHE A 298 12.36 25.56 9.98
CA PHE A 298 12.78 24.84 11.17
C PHE A 298 12.87 23.34 10.94
N TRP A 299 11.86 22.73 10.31
CA TRP A 299 11.89 21.29 10.05
C TRP A 299 12.96 20.92 9.04
N GLU A 300 13.13 21.72 7.99
CA GLU A 300 14.12 21.47 6.94
C GLU A 300 15.55 21.53 7.51
N ASP A 301 15.84 22.52 8.35
CA ASP A 301 17.21 22.86 8.73
C ASP A 301 17.62 22.38 10.11
N ARG A 302 16.68 22.34 11.05
CA ARG A 302 16.97 22.09 12.47
C ARG A 302 16.46 20.74 12.94
N MET A 303 15.40 20.23 12.36
CA MET A 303 14.80 18.97 12.80
C MET A 303 15.56 17.76 12.22
N LYS A 304 16.12 16.92 13.10
CA LYS A 304 16.58 15.57 12.75
C LYS A 304 15.50 14.56 13.14
N LEU A 305 15.24 13.58 12.29
CA LEU A 305 14.50 12.35 12.62
C LEU A 305 15.37 11.15 12.22
N SER A 306 15.26 10.04 12.94
CA SER A 306 15.95 8.79 12.64
C SER A 306 15.13 7.60 13.11
N PRO A 307 14.97 6.52 12.31
CA PRO A 307 14.29 5.31 12.78
C PRO A 307 15.05 4.63 13.94
N TRP A 308 16.33 4.99 14.14
CA TRP A 308 17.16 4.52 15.24
C TRP A 308 17.07 5.42 16.49
N ASP A 309 16.39 6.57 16.41
CA ASP A 309 15.97 7.34 17.59
C ASP A 309 14.71 6.67 18.19
N ALA A 310 14.85 5.42 18.62
CA ALA A 310 13.76 4.52 19.03
C ALA A 310 14.01 3.82 20.38
N LEU A 311 12.95 3.27 20.96
CA LEU A 311 13.03 2.32 22.06
C LEU A 311 13.71 1.01 21.60
N SER A 312 14.39 0.32 22.52
CA SER A 312 15.00 -0.99 22.25
C SER A 312 13.96 -2.05 21.83
N GLU A 313 12.72 -1.93 22.31
CA GLU A 313 11.57 -2.74 21.92
C GLU A 313 11.06 -2.46 20.50
N HIS A 314 11.50 -1.36 19.87
CA HIS A 314 11.13 -0.95 18.51
C HIS A 314 12.34 -0.89 17.58
N GLN A 315 13.32 -1.76 17.80
CA GLN A 315 14.52 -1.88 16.99
C GLN A 315 14.18 -2.10 15.50
N PRO A 316 14.66 -1.25 14.57
CA PRO A 316 14.53 -1.52 13.14
C PRO A 316 15.26 -2.81 12.72
N LEU A 317 14.63 -3.66 11.89
CA LEU A 317 15.14 -4.97 11.44
C LEU A 317 15.30 -5.04 9.91
N GLY A 318 16.21 -5.87 9.42
CA GLY A 318 16.54 -6.05 8.01
C GLY A 318 17.67 -5.16 7.51
N SER A 319 18.33 -5.59 6.43
CA SER A 319 19.50 -4.92 5.83
C SER A 319 19.26 -3.43 5.55
N ILE A 320 18.06 -3.08 5.07
CA ILE A 320 17.66 -1.69 4.81
C ILE A 320 17.57 -0.87 6.08
N ASN A 321 17.04 -1.42 7.17
CA ASN A 321 16.95 -0.67 8.42
C ASN A 321 18.32 -0.54 9.09
N ARG A 322 19.18 -1.55 9.01
CA ARG A 322 20.59 -1.47 9.44
C ARG A 322 21.35 -0.40 8.64
N LEU A 323 21.17 -0.36 7.32
CA LEU A 323 21.63 0.71 6.43
C LEU A 323 21.17 2.10 6.91
N ARG A 324 19.88 2.24 7.26
CA ARG A 324 19.29 3.52 7.71
C ARG A 324 19.97 4.09 8.94
N ARG A 325 20.60 3.28 9.80
CA ARG A 325 21.42 3.78 10.92
C ARG A 325 22.56 4.67 10.43
N ILE A 326 23.24 4.21 9.38
CA ILE A 326 24.47 4.81 8.86
C ILE A 326 24.12 6.02 7.98
N VAL A 327 23.22 5.84 7.01
CA VAL A 327 22.96 6.89 6.01
C VAL A 327 22.20 8.08 6.58
N TYR A 328 21.36 7.89 7.60
CA TYR A 328 20.67 9.02 8.27
C TYR A 328 21.67 9.90 9.01
N ASP A 329 22.67 9.32 9.70
CA ASP A 329 23.71 10.11 10.38
C ASP A 329 24.63 10.81 9.37
N MET A 330 25.05 10.12 8.31
CA MET A 330 25.87 10.71 7.25
C MET A 330 25.15 11.88 6.57
N SER A 331 23.88 11.69 6.18
CA SER A 331 23.07 12.74 5.55
C SER A 331 22.81 13.92 6.49
N ARG A 332 22.59 13.68 7.80
CA ARG A 332 22.48 14.74 8.80
C ARG A 332 23.78 15.55 8.88
N LYS A 333 24.93 14.89 9.07
CA LYS A 333 26.25 15.54 9.17
C LYS A 333 26.55 16.39 7.93
N LYS A 334 26.23 15.87 6.73
CA LYS A 334 26.40 16.60 5.47
C LYS A 334 25.56 17.89 5.45
N ARG A 335 24.29 17.83 5.82
CA ARG A 335 23.43 19.03 5.88
C ARG A 335 23.91 20.04 6.91
N GLU A 336 24.29 19.59 8.10
CA GLU A 336 24.79 20.49 9.15
C GLU A 336 26.04 21.26 8.69
N ALA A 337 26.98 20.54 8.07
CA ALA A 337 28.21 21.13 7.56
C ALA A 337 27.95 22.11 6.41
N VAL A 338 27.18 21.68 5.40
CA VAL A 338 27.00 22.45 4.16
C VAL A 338 26.02 23.62 4.34
N ASN A 339 24.96 23.45 5.13
CA ASN A 339 24.04 24.56 5.45
C ASN A 339 24.55 25.45 6.59
N ALA A 340 25.72 25.16 7.17
CA ALA A 340 26.26 25.83 8.36
C ALA A 340 25.23 25.93 9.51
N THR A 341 24.37 24.92 9.65
CA THR A 341 23.20 24.96 10.53
C THR A 341 23.08 23.65 11.30
N PRO A 342 23.41 23.62 12.61
CA PRO A 342 23.35 22.39 13.39
C PRO A 342 21.91 21.92 13.64
N THR A 343 21.65 20.62 13.64
CA THR A 343 20.34 20.11 14.04
C THR A 343 20.10 20.27 15.54
N LYS A 344 18.84 20.18 15.97
CA LYS A 344 18.42 20.24 17.39
C LYS A 344 17.77 18.92 17.77
N ALA A 345 18.08 18.43 18.97
CA ALA A 345 17.24 17.43 19.63
C ALA A 345 15.93 18.11 20.04
N VAL A 346 14.79 17.59 19.55
CA VAL A 346 13.47 18.16 19.81
C VAL A 346 12.64 17.10 20.51
N ASN A 347 12.48 17.27 21.82
CA ASN A 347 11.85 16.30 22.73
C ASN A 347 10.38 16.62 23.05
N ASN A 348 9.87 17.78 22.61
CA ASN A 348 8.47 18.18 22.80
C ASN A 348 7.98 19.11 21.67
N LEU A 349 6.66 19.29 21.60
CA LEU A 349 6.00 20.15 20.61
C LEU A 349 6.13 21.66 20.87
N ILE A 350 6.72 22.11 21.99
CA ILE A 350 6.74 23.53 22.38
C ILE A 350 7.48 24.37 21.33
N VAL A 351 8.49 23.79 20.67
CA VAL A 351 9.23 24.44 19.58
C VAL A 351 8.32 24.83 18.40
N PHE A 352 7.14 24.21 18.28
CA PHE A 352 6.14 24.53 17.26
C PHE A 352 4.92 25.31 17.78
N ARG A 353 4.93 25.78 19.04
CA ARG A 353 3.81 26.50 19.68
C ARG A 353 3.93 28.03 19.62
N ASN A 354 5.11 28.60 19.40
CA ASN A 354 5.35 30.05 19.58
C ASN A 354 4.99 30.97 18.39
N ALA A 355 4.28 30.49 17.37
CA ALA A 355 3.93 31.30 16.19
C ALA A 355 2.58 32.07 16.28
N HIS A 356 1.85 32.00 17.41
CA HIS A 356 0.45 32.48 17.48
C HIS A 356 0.16 33.72 18.35
N LEU A 357 1.17 34.41 18.91
CA LEU A 357 0.90 35.57 19.79
C LEU A 357 1.06 36.96 19.16
N THR A 358 1.22 37.09 17.84
CA THR A 358 1.35 38.42 17.18
C THR A 358 0.45 38.62 15.96
N SER A 359 -0.77 38.07 15.96
CA SER A 359 -1.78 38.43 14.95
C SER A 359 -3.19 38.38 15.52
N CYS A 360 -3.48 39.33 16.42
CA CYS A 360 -4.85 39.75 16.69
C CYS A 360 -5.08 41.03 15.88
N ALA A 361 -5.53 40.90 14.62
CA ALA A 361 -6.07 42.02 13.85
C ALA A 361 -6.99 41.51 12.72
N SER A 362 -8.29 41.56 13.01
CA SER A 362 -9.38 41.94 12.08
C SER A 362 -9.39 41.33 10.67
N ARG A 363 -10.30 40.37 10.45
CA ARG A 363 -11.02 40.24 9.16
C ARG A 363 -12.52 40.24 9.41
N LEU A 364 -13.13 41.39 9.11
CA LEU A 364 -14.57 41.58 8.92
C LEU A 364 -15.08 40.63 7.83
N ARG A 365 -16.05 39.78 8.15
CA ARG A 365 -16.82 39.02 7.15
C ARG A 365 -17.95 39.91 6.62
N PHE A 366 -17.95 40.15 5.31
CA PHE A 366 -19.10 40.70 4.59
C PHE A 366 -20.16 39.60 4.44
N ASN A 367 -21.32 39.80 5.05
CA ASN A 367 -22.52 38.99 4.83
C ASN A 367 -23.23 39.47 3.56
N TYR A 368 -23.50 38.56 2.63
CA TYR A 368 -24.50 38.77 1.58
C TYR A 368 -25.77 38.00 1.94
N ASN A 369 -26.85 38.74 2.19
CA ASN A 369 -28.21 38.26 2.35
C ASN A 369 -28.82 37.96 0.98
N ILE A 370 -29.52 36.82 0.85
CA ILE A 370 -30.67 36.69 -0.03
C ILE A 370 -31.80 36.03 0.78
N ARG A 371 -32.89 36.78 0.98
CA ARG A 371 -34.20 36.29 1.47
C ARG A 371 -34.97 35.69 0.29
N TYR A 372 -35.92 34.78 0.53
CA TYR A 372 -37.35 35.00 0.25
C TYR A 372 -38.26 33.85 0.78
N ILE A 373 -39.22 34.29 1.59
CA ILE A 373 -40.62 33.86 1.87
C ILE A 373 -40.97 32.47 2.45
N ALA A 374 -41.73 32.58 3.56
CA ALA A 374 -42.38 31.56 4.36
C ALA A 374 -43.81 31.20 3.90
N ARG A 375 -44.32 30.05 4.34
CA ARG A 375 -45.73 29.86 4.74
C ARG A 375 -45.89 28.75 5.81
N TYR A 376 -46.59 29.11 6.88
CA TYR A 376 -47.18 28.30 7.99
C TYR A 376 -48.30 27.36 7.46
N SER A 377 -48.86 26.32 8.10
CA SER A 377 -48.95 25.80 9.49
C SER A 377 -49.58 24.35 9.48
N PRO A 378 -49.94 23.68 10.61
CA PRO A 378 -49.65 22.25 10.89
C PRO A 378 -50.89 21.34 10.90
N VAL A 379 -50.73 20.02 11.13
CA VAL A 379 -51.55 19.18 12.05
C VAL A 379 -50.84 17.83 12.32
N MET A 380 -50.74 17.48 13.60
CA MET A 380 -50.35 16.18 14.16
C MET A 380 -51.51 15.17 14.04
N LEU A 381 -51.25 13.90 13.72
CA LEU A 381 -52.13 12.80 14.11
C LEU A 381 -51.38 11.46 14.18
N PHE A 382 -51.37 10.89 15.37
CA PHE A 382 -50.99 9.50 15.68
C PHE A 382 -51.92 8.52 14.96
N LYS A 383 -51.37 7.49 14.29
CA LYS A 383 -52.03 6.18 14.14
C LYS A 383 -51.01 5.03 14.14
N THR A 384 -51.26 4.10 15.06
CA THR A 384 -50.73 2.75 15.20
C THR A 384 -50.83 1.93 13.91
N PHE A 385 -49.82 1.09 13.63
CA PHE A 385 -49.90 0.01 12.64
C PHE A 385 -49.72 -1.37 13.27
N THR A 386 -50.64 -2.25 12.91
CA THR A 386 -50.78 -3.65 13.28
C THR A 386 -49.68 -4.51 12.65
N VAL A 387 -49.14 -5.46 13.41
CA VAL A 387 -48.21 -6.49 12.93
C VAL A 387 -49.03 -7.58 12.20
N LEU A 388 -48.70 -7.83 10.92
CA LEU A 388 -49.16 -9.00 10.18
C LEU A 388 -47.97 -9.95 10.01
N SER A 389 -48.06 -11.12 10.63
CA SER A 389 -47.12 -12.23 10.47
C SER A 389 -47.41 -12.98 9.18
N VAL A 390 -46.45 -12.99 8.24
CA VAL A 390 -46.44 -13.86 7.07
C VAL A 390 -45.45 -15.00 7.32
N SER A 391 -45.95 -16.22 7.31
CA SER A 391 -45.15 -17.45 7.37
C SER A 391 -44.41 -17.63 6.03
N LEU A 392 -43.07 -17.65 6.06
CA LEU A 392 -42.25 -17.95 4.88
C LEU A 392 -42.11 -19.47 4.72
N ILE A 393 -42.57 -19.95 3.56
CA ILE A 393 -42.33 -21.29 3.04
C ILE A 393 -40.90 -21.29 2.48
N THR A 394 -40.02 -22.17 2.98
CA THR A 394 -38.67 -22.36 2.44
C THR A 394 -38.74 -23.21 1.17
N SER A 395 -38.76 -22.58 0.01
CA SER A 395 -38.43 -23.23 -1.26
C SER A 395 -36.92 -23.41 -1.34
N ALA A 396 -36.44 -24.63 -1.61
CA ALA A 396 -35.04 -24.88 -1.93
C ALA A 396 -34.67 -24.11 -3.21
N GLN A 397 -33.84 -23.08 -3.09
CA GLN A 397 -33.29 -22.37 -4.25
C GLN A 397 -32.21 -23.25 -4.90
N ALA A 398 -32.21 -23.31 -6.23
CA ALA A 398 -31.11 -23.90 -6.98
C ALA A 398 -29.85 -23.04 -6.77
N ILE A 399 -28.71 -23.68 -6.53
CA ILE A 399 -27.41 -23.00 -6.37
C ILE A 399 -26.66 -23.14 -7.70
N GLY A 400 -26.18 -22.02 -8.23
CA GLY A 400 -25.42 -21.91 -9.48
C GLY A 400 -24.00 -22.48 -9.39
N ARG A 401 -23.24 -22.30 -10.45
CA ARG A 401 -21.91 -22.90 -10.67
C ARG A 401 -20.81 -21.87 -10.91
N ALA A 402 -19.61 -22.20 -10.43
CA ALA A 402 -18.37 -21.60 -10.92
C ALA A 402 -17.89 -22.40 -12.13
N ILE A 403 -17.71 -21.74 -13.27
CA ILE A 403 -17.29 -22.35 -14.53
C ILE A 403 -15.99 -21.71 -15.00
N VAL A 404 -15.03 -22.51 -15.47
CA VAL A 404 -13.78 -22.04 -16.07
C VAL A 404 -13.64 -22.67 -17.45
N THR A 405 -13.63 -21.83 -18.48
CA THR A 405 -13.57 -22.23 -19.89
C THR A 405 -12.26 -21.77 -20.52
N ASN A 406 -11.55 -22.70 -21.16
CA ASN A 406 -10.28 -22.40 -21.82
C ASN A 406 -10.50 -22.25 -23.33
N GLN A 407 -10.25 -21.06 -23.90
CA GLN A 407 -10.20 -20.86 -25.36
C GLN A 407 -8.78 -20.61 -25.87
N CYS A 408 -7.76 -20.80 -25.02
CA CYS A 408 -6.37 -20.72 -25.40
C CYS A 408 -5.96 -21.98 -26.18
N ASP A 409 -4.94 -21.87 -27.04
CA ASP A 409 -4.43 -23.03 -27.78
C ASP A 409 -3.75 -24.06 -26.85
N GLU A 410 -3.10 -23.58 -25.80
CA GLU A 410 -2.43 -24.41 -24.79
C GLU A 410 -3.38 -24.76 -23.63
N PRO A 411 -3.18 -25.92 -22.96
CA PRO A 411 -3.94 -26.27 -21.77
C PRO A 411 -3.69 -25.29 -20.63
N ILE A 412 -4.72 -25.10 -19.81
CA ILE A 412 -4.59 -24.42 -18.50
C ILE A 412 -4.84 -25.44 -17.39
N TYR A 413 -4.21 -25.22 -16.26
CA TYR A 413 -4.24 -26.16 -15.13
C TYR A 413 -4.94 -25.50 -13.95
N LEU A 414 -5.99 -26.15 -13.46
CA LEU A 414 -6.88 -25.62 -12.44
C LEU A 414 -6.88 -26.50 -11.18
N TRP A 415 -6.92 -25.85 -10.02
CA TRP A 415 -7.19 -26.48 -8.73
C TRP A 415 -8.34 -25.76 -8.04
N SER A 416 -9.30 -26.50 -7.51
CA SER A 416 -10.28 -25.98 -6.56
C SER A 416 -9.67 -26.01 -5.17
N VAL A 417 -9.54 -24.84 -4.54
CA VAL A 417 -8.81 -24.65 -3.29
C VAL A 417 -9.73 -24.06 -2.22
N GLY A 418 -10.02 -24.86 -1.21
CA GLY A 418 -10.69 -24.48 0.05
C GLY A 418 -9.82 -24.87 1.25
N GLY A 419 -10.38 -25.57 2.23
CA GLY A 419 -9.61 -26.20 3.32
C GLY A 419 -8.73 -27.38 2.87
N SER A 420 -8.90 -27.82 1.62
CA SER A 420 -8.04 -28.77 0.93
C SER A 420 -7.81 -28.33 -0.51
N ILE A 421 -6.75 -28.84 -1.13
CA ILE A 421 -6.43 -28.60 -2.55
C ILE A 421 -6.91 -29.81 -3.35
N SER A 422 -7.73 -29.60 -4.39
CA SER A 422 -8.16 -30.68 -5.28
C SER A 422 -7.00 -31.30 -6.05
N ALA A 423 -7.24 -32.41 -6.75
CA ALA A 423 -6.33 -32.82 -7.83
C ALA A 423 -6.28 -31.75 -8.93
N GLN A 424 -5.20 -31.73 -9.71
CA GLN A 424 -5.09 -30.86 -10.89
C GLN A 424 -6.16 -31.25 -11.91
N ASN A 425 -6.89 -30.27 -12.40
CA ASN A 425 -7.77 -30.38 -13.55
C ASN A 425 -7.08 -29.73 -14.75
N THR A 426 -6.79 -30.52 -15.78
CA THR A 426 -6.25 -30.00 -17.04
C THR A 426 -7.42 -29.62 -17.94
N ILE A 427 -7.54 -28.34 -18.26
CA ILE A 427 -8.61 -27.80 -19.13
C ILE A 427 -7.98 -27.53 -20.50
N THR A 428 -8.26 -28.39 -21.46
CA THR A 428 -7.80 -28.24 -22.85
C THR A 428 -8.61 -27.19 -23.59
N LYS A 429 -8.12 -26.77 -24.77
CA LYS A 429 -8.83 -25.85 -25.65
C LYS A 429 -10.30 -26.26 -25.87
N ASP A 430 -11.18 -25.26 -25.81
CA ASP A 430 -12.63 -25.35 -26.02
C ASP A 430 -13.36 -26.30 -25.03
N THR A 431 -12.75 -26.54 -23.87
CA THR A 431 -13.35 -27.31 -22.77
C THR A 431 -13.50 -26.46 -21.51
N SER A 432 -14.36 -26.93 -20.61
CA SER A 432 -14.65 -26.23 -19.36
C SER A 432 -14.59 -27.15 -18.16
N TYR A 433 -14.08 -26.61 -17.06
CA TYR A 433 -14.27 -27.13 -15.72
C TYR A 433 -15.48 -26.45 -15.08
N SER A 434 -16.22 -27.17 -14.22
CA SER A 434 -17.24 -26.51 -13.39
C SER A 434 -17.49 -27.23 -12.07
N GLU A 435 -17.86 -26.45 -11.06
CA GLU A 435 -18.31 -26.94 -9.76
C GLU A 435 -19.52 -26.13 -9.27
N ILE A 436 -20.38 -26.77 -8.46
CA ILE A 436 -21.50 -26.06 -7.81
C ILE A 436 -20.90 -25.12 -6.76
N PHE A 437 -21.41 -23.90 -6.63
CA PHE A 437 -20.98 -23.04 -5.54
C PHE A 437 -21.20 -23.76 -4.22
N HIS A 438 -20.13 -23.86 -3.45
CA HIS A 438 -20.20 -24.42 -2.12
C HIS A 438 -19.37 -23.57 -1.19
N ARG A 439 -19.74 -23.63 0.09
CA ARG A 439 -19.01 -22.99 1.15
C ARG A 439 -18.12 -24.03 1.80
N ASP A 440 -16.80 -23.86 1.69
CA ASP A 440 -15.89 -24.69 2.46
C ASP A 440 -15.93 -24.27 3.94
N PRO A 441 -16.11 -25.20 4.89
CA PRO A 441 -16.23 -24.85 6.31
C PRO A 441 -14.97 -24.26 6.94
N ALA A 442 -13.79 -24.58 6.41
CA ALA A 442 -12.50 -24.15 6.95
C ALA A 442 -12.05 -22.79 6.39
N SER A 443 -12.21 -22.58 5.07
CA SER A 443 -11.87 -21.33 4.39
C SER A 443 -13.01 -20.33 4.32
N GLY A 444 -14.26 -20.79 4.36
CA GLY A 444 -15.43 -19.95 4.17
C GLY A 444 -15.71 -19.57 2.70
N GLY A 445 -14.82 -19.87 1.75
CA GLY A 445 -14.97 -19.61 0.31
C GLY A 445 -13.98 -20.44 -0.52
N ILE A 446 -14.13 -20.47 -1.83
CA ILE A 446 -13.33 -21.29 -2.74
C ILE A 446 -12.50 -20.40 -3.67
N ALA A 447 -11.25 -20.79 -3.90
CA ALA A 447 -10.39 -20.21 -4.91
C ALA A 447 -10.12 -21.26 -6.00
N LEU A 448 -10.64 -21.01 -7.19
CA LEU A 448 -10.16 -21.71 -8.38
C LEU A 448 -8.83 -21.05 -8.76
N LYS A 449 -7.72 -21.77 -8.58
CA LYS A 449 -6.37 -21.32 -8.96
C LYS A 449 -6.03 -21.89 -10.34
N ILE A 450 -5.74 -21.03 -11.31
CA ILE A 450 -5.46 -21.37 -12.70
C ILE A 450 -4.02 -20.97 -13.05
N SER A 451 -3.26 -21.88 -13.65
CA SER A 451 -1.90 -21.63 -14.13
C SER A 451 -1.74 -22.05 -15.59
N PRO A 452 -0.93 -21.35 -16.40
CA PRO A 452 -0.52 -21.81 -17.73
C PRO A 452 0.57 -22.90 -17.67
N VAL A 453 1.14 -23.16 -16.48
CA VAL A 453 2.20 -24.15 -16.25
C VAL A 453 1.65 -25.32 -15.45
N GLU A 454 1.92 -26.54 -15.93
CA GLU A 454 1.56 -27.78 -15.24
C GLU A 454 2.17 -27.83 -13.84
N ASN A 455 1.38 -28.24 -12.84
CA ASN A 455 1.73 -28.20 -11.42
C ASN A 455 2.11 -26.80 -10.90
N GLY A 456 1.64 -25.74 -11.55
CA GLY A 456 2.07 -24.36 -11.30
C GLY A 456 1.87 -23.89 -9.86
N ILE A 457 0.81 -24.30 -9.18
CA ILE A 457 0.56 -23.86 -7.79
C ILE A 457 1.59 -24.38 -6.78
N PHE A 458 2.38 -25.40 -7.15
CA PHE A 458 3.43 -26.01 -6.32
C PHE A 458 4.84 -25.58 -6.75
N LYS A 459 4.95 -24.72 -7.77
CA LYS A 459 6.24 -24.24 -8.28
C LYS A 459 6.47 -22.81 -7.80
N PRO A 460 7.71 -22.46 -7.38
CA PRO A 460 8.02 -21.12 -6.93
C PRO A 460 7.87 -20.11 -8.08
N ASN A 461 7.31 -18.94 -7.79
CA ASN A 461 7.19 -17.81 -8.71
C ASN A 461 6.48 -18.10 -10.04
N VAL A 462 5.54 -19.06 -10.04
CA VAL A 462 4.70 -19.34 -11.21
C VAL A 462 3.37 -18.62 -11.07
N SER A 463 3.04 -17.81 -12.08
CA SER A 463 1.80 -17.03 -12.16
C SER A 463 0.55 -17.88 -11.96
N GLN A 464 -0.39 -17.39 -11.16
CA GLN A 464 -1.67 -18.04 -10.92
C GLN A 464 -2.78 -17.01 -10.97
N THR A 465 -3.72 -17.18 -11.91
CA THR A 465 -4.96 -16.42 -11.94
C THR A 465 -5.97 -17.08 -11.03
N VAL A 466 -6.52 -16.31 -10.11
CA VAL A 466 -7.40 -16.79 -9.05
C VAL A 466 -8.79 -16.26 -9.31
N PHE A 467 -9.74 -17.16 -9.54
CA PHE A 467 -11.17 -16.90 -9.49
C PHE A 467 -11.69 -17.30 -8.11
N GLY A 468 -11.87 -16.30 -7.26
CA GLY A 468 -12.40 -16.50 -5.92
C GLY A 468 -13.91 -16.35 -5.90
N TYR A 469 -14.60 -17.24 -5.18
CA TYR A 469 -16.00 -17.06 -4.85
C TYR A 469 -16.34 -17.43 -3.39
N ASN A 470 -17.39 -16.81 -2.85
CA ASN A 470 -17.90 -17.09 -1.51
C ASN A 470 -19.42 -17.18 -1.55
N LEU A 471 -19.97 -18.34 -1.18
CA LEU A 471 -21.40 -18.53 -1.03
C LEU A 471 -21.84 -18.20 0.40
N ASP A 472 -22.61 -17.12 0.55
CA ASP A 472 -23.22 -16.71 1.81
C ASP A 472 -24.73 -16.59 1.66
N ALA A 473 -25.45 -17.52 2.29
CA ALA A 473 -26.89 -17.70 2.13
C ALA A 473 -27.29 -17.77 0.63
N ASN A 474 -27.98 -16.73 0.14
CA ASN A 474 -28.52 -16.67 -1.22
C ASN A 474 -27.69 -15.76 -2.15
N GLN A 475 -26.49 -15.38 -1.73
CA GLN A 475 -25.61 -14.48 -2.48
C GLN A 475 -24.25 -15.15 -2.72
N VAL A 476 -23.72 -14.98 -3.92
CA VAL A 476 -22.34 -15.33 -4.25
C VAL A 476 -21.52 -14.06 -4.44
N TRP A 477 -20.44 -13.94 -3.68
CA TRP A 477 -19.43 -12.91 -3.86
C TRP A 477 -18.32 -13.46 -4.73
N TYR A 478 -17.77 -12.68 -5.65
CA TYR A 478 -16.72 -13.13 -6.56
C TYR A 478 -15.73 -12.04 -6.93
N ASP A 479 -14.51 -12.45 -7.22
CA ASP A 479 -13.41 -11.57 -7.65
C ASP A 479 -12.42 -12.35 -8.52
N MET A 480 -11.55 -11.60 -9.22
CA MET A 480 -10.44 -12.15 -9.98
C MET A 480 -9.14 -11.46 -9.56
N SER A 481 -8.07 -12.23 -9.34
CA SER A 481 -6.75 -11.70 -8.92
C SER A 481 -5.60 -12.54 -9.48
N ASP A 482 -4.40 -11.99 -9.55
CA ASP A 482 -3.18 -12.72 -9.96
C ASP A 482 -2.19 -12.79 -8.80
N ILE A 483 -1.50 -13.92 -8.67
CA ILE A 483 -0.35 -14.11 -7.79
C ILE A 483 0.86 -14.56 -8.58
N PHE A 484 2.05 -14.10 -8.19
CA PHE A 484 3.33 -14.39 -8.87
C PHE A 484 3.41 -13.96 -10.34
N GLY A 485 2.67 -12.91 -10.72
CA GLY A 485 2.71 -12.29 -12.05
C GLY A 485 1.51 -12.64 -12.94
N ASP A 486 1.49 -12.03 -14.13
CA ASP A 486 0.35 -12.07 -15.05
C ASP A 486 0.54 -13.20 -16.10
N GLY A 487 0.04 -14.40 -15.81
CA GLY A 487 0.29 -15.60 -16.63
C GLY A 487 -0.35 -15.58 -18.03
N PHE A 488 -1.33 -14.72 -18.24
CA PHE A 488 -2.13 -14.64 -19.45
C PHE A 488 -2.00 -13.28 -20.18
N VAL A 489 -0.88 -12.57 -19.98
CA VAL A 489 -0.59 -11.30 -20.64
C VAL A 489 -0.82 -11.36 -22.15
N GLY A 490 -1.50 -10.33 -22.65
CA GLY A 490 -1.85 -10.20 -24.05
C GLY A 490 -3.10 -10.98 -24.46
N ARG A 491 -3.82 -11.60 -23.51
CA ARG A 491 -5.04 -12.36 -23.77
C ARG A 491 -6.18 -11.89 -22.87
N THR A 492 -7.39 -11.74 -23.39
CA THR A 492 -8.53 -11.34 -22.55
C THR A 492 -8.90 -12.45 -21.57
N VAL A 493 -9.13 -12.07 -20.32
CA VAL A 493 -9.66 -12.95 -19.27
C VAL A 493 -10.92 -12.29 -18.71
N LYS A 494 -12.05 -13.00 -18.67
CA LYS A 494 -13.34 -12.40 -18.31
C LYS A 494 -14.25 -13.33 -17.50
N ILE A 495 -14.76 -12.85 -16.37
CA ILE A 495 -15.89 -13.44 -15.64
C ILE A 495 -17.19 -12.85 -16.18
N THR A 496 -18.11 -13.71 -16.63
CA THR A 496 -19.43 -13.35 -17.12
C THR A 496 -20.51 -14.06 -16.30
N PRO A 497 -21.33 -13.34 -15.54
CA PRO A 497 -22.52 -13.90 -14.91
C PRO A 497 -23.58 -14.27 -15.95
N THR A 498 -24.31 -15.36 -15.70
CA THR A 498 -25.50 -15.72 -16.49
C THR A 498 -26.66 -14.74 -16.26
N ASP A 499 -26.80 -14.23 -15.03
CA ASP A 499 -27.69 -13.11 -14.75
C ASP A 499 -27.09 -11.79 -15.25
N SER A 500 -27.67 -11.26 -16.32
CA SER A 500 -27.23 -10.00 -16.93
C SER A 500 -27.34 -8.75 -16.04
N SER A 501 -28.06 -8.84 -14.91
CA SER A 501 -28.10 -7.76 -13.91
C SER A 501 -26.84 -7.70 -13.05
N CYS A 502 -26.05 -8.78 -13.01
CA CYS A 502 -24.80 -8.88 -12.27
C CYS A 502 -23.60 -8.37 -13.09
N GLU A 503 -22.61 -7.79 -12.42
CA GLU A 503 -21.48 -7.14 -13.08
C GLU A 503 -20.42 -8.14 -13.57
N SER A 504 -19.96 -8.01 -14.82
CA SER A 504 -18.82 -8.78 -15.33
C SER A 504 -17.48 -8.21 -14.87
N ILE A 505 -16.46 -9.06 -14.71
CA ILE A 505 -15.06 -8.63 -14.50
C ILE A 505 -14.27 -8.92 -15.77
N THR A 506 -13.62 -7.92 -16.37
CA THR A 506 -12.86 -8.08 -17.64
C THR A 506 -11.43 -7.56 -17.50
N TRP A 507 -10.45 -8.40 -17.82
CA TRP A 507 -9.05 -8.06 -17.96
C TRP A 507 -8.66 -8.11 -19.44
N GLY A 508 -8.76 -6.96 -20.12
CA GLY A 508 -8.60 -6.89 -21.59
C GLY A 508 -7.24 -7.30 -22.13
N ALA A 509 -6.18 -7.23 -21.32
CA ALA A 509 -4.82 -7.64 -21.70
C ALA A 509 -4.26 -8.76 -20.82
N GLY A 510 -5.14 -9.48 -20.12
CA GLY A 510 -4.74 -10.53 -19.17
C GLY A 510 -4.00 -9.96 -17.97
N LYS A 511 -4.32 -8.71 -17.60
CA LYS A 511 -3.78 -7.98 -16.47
C LYS A 511 -4.90 -7.39 -15.62
N PRO A 512 -4.77 -7.40 -14.29
CA PRO A 512 -5.74 -6.74 -13.41
C PRO A 512 -5.73 -5.22 -13.65
N PRO A 513 -6.90 -4.56 -13.70
CA PRO A 513 -7.00 -3.10 -13.88
C PRO A 513 -6.53 -2.29 -12.66
N GLY A 514 -6.03 -2.95 -11.60
CA GLY A 514 -5.70 -2.35 -10.31
C GLY A 514 -6.93 -2.10 -9.44
N GLY A 515 -6.74 -2.07 -8.12
CA GLY A 515 -7.83 -1.98 -7.15
C GLY A 515 -8.63 -3.28 -7.02
N SER A 516 -9.48 -3.37 -6.00
CA SER A 516 -10.38 -4.51 -5.82
C SER A 516 -11.52 -4.46 -6.82
N GLN A 517 -11.86 -5.60 -7.43
CA GLN A 517 -12.97 -5.72 -8.39
C GLN A 517 -14.10 -6.60 -7.83
N VAL A 518 -14.17 -6.78 -6.50
CA VAL A 518 -15.16 -7.66 -5.87
C VAL A 518 -16.57 -7.27 -6.28
N LYS A 519 -17.30 -8.25 -6.81
CA LYS A 519 -18.70 -8.17 -7.20
C LYS A 519 -19.53 -9.15 -6.39
N SER A 520 -20.85 -9.04 -6.53
CA SER A 520 -21.80 -9.98 -5.93
C SER A 520 -22.97 -10.24 -6.86
N CYS A 521 -23.51 -11.44 -6.84
CA CYS A 521 -24.69 -11.86 -7.60
C CYS A 521 -25.59 -12.77 -6.76
N GLY A 522 -26.81 -13.02 -7.22
CA GLY A 522 -27.66 -14.08 -6.66
C GLY A 522 -26.97 -15.44 -6.77
N ALA A 523 -27.12 -16.29 -5.75
CA ALA A 523 -26.47 -17.60 -5.71
C ALA A 523 -27.07 -18.62 -6.69
N ASP A 524 -28.15 -18.28 -7.39
CA ASP A 524 -28.89 -19.12 -8.34
C ASP A 524 -28.38 -19.00 -9.79
N GLY A 525 -27.58 -17.98 -10.11
CA GLY A 525 -26.95 -17.79 -11.41
C GLY A 525 -25.51 -18.30 -11.48
N ASP A 526 -25.12 -18.90 -12.61
CA ASP A 526 -23.74 -19.32 -12.85
C ASP A 526 -22.80 -18.12 -13.13
N LEU A 527 -21.52 -18.29 -12.79
CA LEU A 527 -20.44 -17.37 -13.11
C LEU A 527 -19.41 -18.10 -13.98
N GLU A 528 -19.18 -17.63 -15.20
CA GLU A 528 -18.22 -18.23 -16.14
C GLU A 528 -16.99 -17.36 -16.33
N LEU A 529 -15.84 -17.86 -15.89
CA LEU A 529 -14.52 -17.34 -16.23
C LEU A 529 -14.04 -17.92 -17.55
N THR A 530 -13.83 -17.06 -18.54
CA THR A 530 -13.33 -17.41 -19.86
C THR A 530 -11.92 -16.86 -20.07
N PHE A 531 -11.00 -17.73 -20.49
CA PHE A 531 -9.65 -17.35 -20.90
C PHE A 531 -9.55 -17.25 -22.41
N CYS A 532 -8.77 -16.27 -22.89
CA CYS A 532 -8.46 -16.09 -24.31
C CYS A 532 -9.65 -15.71 -25.20
N THR A 533 -10.62 -14.98 -24.66
CA THR A 533 -11.77 -14.47 -25.43
C THR A 533 -11.38 -13.29 -26.33
N GLY A 534 -11.87 -13.26 -27.56
CA GLY A 534 -11.58 -12.17 -28.50
C GLY A 534 -10.12 -12.14 -28.94
N HIS A 535 -9.79 -12.88 -30.01
CA HIS A 535 -8.43 -13.06 -30.53
C HIS A 535 -7.73 -11.78 -31.06
N CYS A 536 -8.40 -10.63 -31.11
CA CYS A 536 -7.79 -9.38 -31.57
C CYS A 536 -7.58 -8.45 -30.34
N LEU A 537 -6.31 -8.14 -30.01
CA LEU A 537 -6.00 -7.00 -29.14
C LEU A 537 -6.66 -5.74 -29.71
N PRO A 538 -7.13 -4.81 -28.87
CA PRO A 538 -7.64 -3.53 -29.37
C PRO A 538 -6.61 -2.86 -30.28
N SER A 539 -7.04 -2.21 -31.37
CA SER A 539 -6.15 -1.60 -32.38
C SER A 539 -5.17 -0.55 -31.83
N TRP A 540 -5.38 -0.09 -30.60
CA TRP A 540 -4.54 0.86 -29.87
C TRP A 540 -3.53 0.21 -28.92
N TYR A 541 -3.50 -1.13 -28.80
CA TYR A 541 -2.58 -1.83 -27.91
C TYR A 541 -1.17 -1.94 -28.53
N PRO A 542 -0.11 -1.48 -27.84
CA PRO A 542 1.25 -1.53 -28.37
C PRO A 542 1.80 -2.96 -28.37
N CYS A 543 2.15 -3.47 -29.56
CA CYS A 543 2.85 -4.73 -29.75
C CYS A 543 4.34 -4.48 -29.99
N GLY A 544 5.21 -5.16 -29.23
CA GLY A 544 6.66 -5.24 -29.47
C GLY A 544 7.50 -4.10 -28.85
N ASN A 545 8.34 -4.45 -27.88
CA ASN A 545 9.56 -3.69 -27.61
C ASN A 545 10.70 -4.45 -28.31
N ASN A 546 11.25 -3.84 -29.36
CA ASN A 546 12.34 -4.34 -30.22
C ASN A 546 13.46 -5.07 -29.45
N ALA A 547 13.32 -6.39 -29.27
CA ALA A 547 14.44 -7.27 -28.97
C ALA A 547 15.08 -7.71 -30.30
N PRO A 548 16.42 -7.66 -30.45
CA PRO A 548 17.08 -8.18 -31.65
C PRO A 548 16.78 -9.67 -31.80
N GLY A 549 16.01 -10.05 -32.83
CA GLY A 549 15.67 -11.44 -33.15
C GLY A 549 14.19 -11.83 -33.01
N GLU A 550 13.29 -10.90 -32.64
CA GLU A 550 11.86 -11.21 -32.53
C GLU A 550 11.14 -11.09 -33.90
N THR A 551 10.69 -12.22 -34.47
CA THR A 551 10.07 -12.31 -35.82
C THR A 551 8.53 -12.28 -35.82
N ARG A 552 7.89 -11.90 -34.71
CA ARG A 552 6.42 -11.91 -34.62
C ARG A 552 5.83 -10.79 -35.50
N THR A 553 5.21 -11.18 -36.61
CA THR A 553 4.51 -10.27 -37.52
C THR A 553 3.27 -9.69 -36.82
N CYS A 554 3.18 -8.36 -36.74
CA CYS A 554 2.04 -7.66 -36.15
C CYS A 554 0.78 -7.84 -37.04
N CYS A 555 -0.32 -8.30 -36.45
CA CYS A 555 -1.64 -8.25 -37.10
C CYS A 555 -2.26 -6.87 -36.85
N THR A 556 -2.54 -6.10 -37.91
CA THR A 556 -3.17 -4.77 -37.80
C THR A 556 -4.59 -4.72 -38.36
N HIS A 557 -5.12 -5.79 -38.97
CA HIS A 557 -6.50 -5.88 -39.46
C HIS A 557 -7.06 -7.31 -39.33
N CYS A 558 -8.33 -7.45 -38.92
CA CYS A 558 -9.06 -8.73 -38.85
C CYS A 558 -10.01 -8.85 -40.08
N ILE A 559 -10.00 -9.97 -40.82
CA ILE A 559 -11.04 -10.35 -41.79
C ILE A 559 -11.76 -11.59 -41.22
N GLY A 560 -12.98 -11.40 -40.74
CA GLY A 560 -13.80 -12.47 -40.18
C GLY A 560 -13.36 -12.97 -38.79
N SER A 561 -14.04 -13.99 -38.28
CA SER A 561 -13.89 -14.49 -36.89
C SER A 561 -12.70 -15.44 -36.68
N HIS A 562 -11.93 -15.80 -37.71
CA HIS A 562 -10.96 -16.91 -37.58
C HIS A 562 -9.61 -16.76 -38.30
N HIS A 563 -9.27 -15.71 -39.06
CA HIS A 563 -8.00 -15.67 -39.83
C HIS A 563 -7.17 -14.38 -39.63
N CYS A 564 -5.89 -14.58 -39.31
CA CYS A 564 -4.83 -13.56 -39.37
C CYS A 564 -4.19 -13.57 -40.76
N VAL A 565 -4.08 -12.42 -41.42
CA VAL A 565 -3.36 -12.27 -42.69
C VAL A 565 -2.20 -11.30 -42.46
N ALA A 566 -0.98 -11.72 -42.76
CA ALA A 566 0.17 -10.82 -42.80
C ALA A 566 -0.06 -9.76 -43.89
N ALA A 567 0.36 -8.51 -43.65
CA ALA A 567 0.38 -7.49 -44.70
C ALA A 567 1.29 -7.95 -45.86
N PRO A 568 0.98 -7.60 -47.13
CA PRO A 568 1.82 -7.92 -48.27
C PRO A 568 3.23 -7.31 -48.17
#